data_AF-A0A530ZWC2-F1
#
_entry.id   AF-A0A530ZWC2-F1
#
_cell.length_a   1.000
_cell.length_b   1.000
_cell.length_c   1.000
_cell.angle_alpha   90.00
_cell.angle_beta   90.00
_cell.angle_gamma   90.00
#
_symmetry.space_group_name_H-M   'P 1'
#
loop_
_entity.id
_entity.type
_entity.pdbx_description
1 polymer ?
#
loop_
_entity_poly.entity_id
_entity_poly.type
_entity_poly.pdbx_seq_one_letter_code
_entity_poly.pdbx_strand_id
1 'polypeptide(L)'
;MAHSRERLRAAYKDACRMEIEALKPGNVHLFADGHGMSAAQFMTSAEVSSVPLTDPRLPVGQRMLEAVRATRLAVATNTNLGIILLAGPLLCAAEMAGAQLHDNRLPDNRLRDNLDTVLRAMSIDDTRAAFEAIVAAAPGGLGEAANDVRQEPKVHLLEAMREAADRDMIARQYVTGFGDVFGVGLAALQAALARGEGGMWPTVFAYMAFLAGFPDSHVVRNHGAEVANQARQEALAVEAALHASDDEASRIRLLIELDRRLK
;
A
#
# COMPACT_ATOMS: atom_id res chain seq x y z
N MET A 1 11.16 23.19 -0.13
CA MET A 1 11.75 22.72 -1.40
C MET A 1 11.09 21.41 -1.78
N ALA A 2 10.90 21.14 -3.07
CA ALA A 2 10.44 19.83 -3.55
C ALA A 2 11.49 18.74 -3.28
N HIS A 3 11.08 17.48 -3.12
CA HIS A 3 12.02 16.36 -3.01
C HIS A 3 12.63 16.05 -4.37
N SER A 4 13.92 15.69 -4.41
CA SER A 4 14.57 15.28 -5.66
C SER A 4 14.08 13.89 -6.10
N ARG A 5 14.09 13.63 -7.41
CA ARG A 5 13.76 12.32 -7.98
C ARG A 5 14.53 11.18 -7.30
N GLU A 6 15.82 11.38 -7.06
CA GLU A 6 16.67 10.38 -6.40
C GLU A 6 16.20 10.06 -4.97
N ARG A 7 15.85 11.09 -4.19
CA ARG A 7 15.30 10.91 -2.84
C ARG A 7 13.96 10.20 -2.84
N LEU A 8 13.08 10.54 -3.77
CA LEU A 8 11.76 9.89 -3.91
C LEU A 8 11.91 8.43 -4.32
N ARG A 9 12.82 8.15 -5.26
CA ARG A 9 13.13 6.79 -5.71
C ARG A 9 13.72 5.96 -4.56
N ALA A 10 14.64 6.53 -3.78
CA ALA A 10 15.19 5.88 -2.60
C ALA A 10 14.10 5.60 -1.57
N ALA A 11 13.28 6.59 -1.22
CA ALA A 11 12.19 6.44 -0.25
C ALA A 11 11.17 5.35 -0.65
N TYR A 12 10.78 5.29 -1.92
CA TYR A 12 9.92 4.22 -2.44
C TYR A 12 10.55 2.84 -2.28
N LYS A 13 11.82 2.67 -2.68
CA LYS A 13 12.53 1.40 -2.56
C LYS A 13 12.72 0.99 -1.10
N ASP A 14 13.04 1.94 -0.24
CA ASP A 14 13.18 1.71 1.20
C ASP A 14 11.85 1.29 1.82
N ALA A 15 10.73 1.93 1.46
CA ALA A 15 9.40 1.52 1.91
C ALA A 15 9.05 0.09 1.47
N CYS A 16 9.29 -0.26 0.21
CA CYS A 16 9.09 -1.63 -0.29
C CYS A 16 9.98 -2.65 0.41
N ARG A 17 11.23 -2.29 0.72
CA ARG A 17 12.15 -3.16 1.46
C ARG A 17 11.66 -3.38 2.90
N MET A 18 11.32 -2.31 3.61
CA MET A 18 10.82 -2.36 4.98
C MET A 18 9.57 -3.22 5.09
N GLU A 19 8.67 -3.16 4.11
CA GLU A 19 7.51 -4.05 4.03
C GLU A 19 7.94 -5.52 3.99
N ILE A 20 8.90 -5.91 3.16
CA ILE A 20 9.31 -7.32 3.04
C ILE A 20 10.13 -7.82 4.22
N GLU A 21 10.93 -6.96 4.83
CA GLU A 21 11.75 -7.29 6.01
C GLU A 21 10.92 -7.46 7.29
N ALA A 22 9.70 -6.90 7.33
CA ALA A 22 8.84 -6.98 8.50
C ALA A 22 8.15 -8.35 8.63
N LEU A 23 8.09 -8.87 9.86
CA LEU A 23 7.31 -10.06 10.19
C LEU A 23 5.81 -9.70 10.20
N LYS A 24 5.11 -10.06 9.11
CA LYS A 24 3.69 -9.71 8.87
C LYS A 24 2.83 -10.97 8.76
N PRO A 25 2.21 -11.41 9.87
CA PRO A 25 1.41 -12.63 9.93
C PRO A 25 0.35 -12.76 8.83
N GLY A 26 0.29 -13.88 8.11
CA GLY A 26 -0.66 -14.12 7.02
C GLY A 26 -0.27 -13.47 5.69
N ASN A 27 0.85 -12.74 5.63
CA ASN A 27 1.36 -12.11 4.40
C ASN A 27 2.76 -12.66 4.04
N VAL A 28 3.27 -12.30 2.85
CA VAL A 28 4.66 -12.60 2.45
C VAL A 28 5.62 -11.73 3.26
N HIS A 29 6.70 -12.34 3.75
CA HIS A 29 7.79 -11.68 4.47
C HIS A 29 9.10 -12.48 4.30
N LEU A 30 10.25 -11.89 4.65
CA LEU A 30 11.58 -12.52 4.47
C LEU A 30 11.67 -13.94 5.05
N PHE A 31 10.96 -14.19 6.15
CA PHE A 31 10.98 -15.46 6.88
C PHE A 31 9.97 -16.51 6.40
N ALA A 32 9.11 -16.20 5.43
CA ALA A 32 8.17 -17.16 4.84
C ALA A 32 7.68 -16.71 3.46
N ASP A 33 7.87 -17.58 2.46
CA ASP A 33 7.19 -17.43 1.17
C ASP A 33 5.67 -17.57 1.36
N GLY A 34 4.92 -16.85 0.52
CA GLY A 34 3.46 -16.94 0.50
C GLY A 34 2.93 -16.70 -0.90
N HIS A 35 1.83 -17.38 -1.24
CA HIS A 35 1.08 -17.15 -2.49
C HIS A 35 1.93 -17.32 -3.77
N GLY A 36 2.96 -18.17 -3.76
CA GLY A 36 3.84 -18.41 -4.90
C GLY A 36 4.80 -17.26 -5.23
N MET A 37 5.00 -16.32 -4.30
CA MET A 37 5.90 -15.18 -4.43
C MET A 37 7.04 -15.24 -3.41
N SER A 38 8.23 -14.78 -3.80
CA SER A 38 9.42 -14.72 -2.93
C SER A 38 9.84 -13.29 -2.61
N ALA A 39 10.48 -13.09 -1.47
CA ALA A 39 11.06 -11.79 -1.06
C ALA A 39 11.95 -11.18 -2.16
N ALA A 40 12.74 -12.00 -2.87
CA ALA A 40 13.58 -11.54 -3.97
C ALA A 40 12.78 -10.97 -5.14
N GLN A 41 11.61 -11.53 -5.45
CA GLN A 41 10.73 -10.99 -6.49
C GLN A 41 10.18 -9.61 -6.09
N PHE A 42 9.76 -9.43 -4.84
CA PHE A 42 9.31 -8.12 -4.35
C PHE A 42 10.43 -7.07 -4.39
N MET A 43 11.65 -7.43 -3.98
CA MET A 43 12.82 -6.52 -4.06
C MET A 43 13.15 -6.14 -5.50
N THR A 44 13.10 -7.12 -6.42
CA THR A 44 13.28 -6.87 -7.86
C THR A 44 12.21 -5.93 -8.39
N SER A 45 10.95 -6.18 -8.01
CA SER A 45 9.80 -5.35 -8.39
C SER A 45 9.97 -3.91 -7.93
N ALA A 46 10.41 -3.71 -6.68
CA ALA A 46 10.68 -2.39 -6.14
C ALA A 46 11.76 -1.66 -6.96
N GLU A 47 12.86 -2.33 -7.33
CA GLU A 47 13.91 -1.69 -8.11
C GLU A 47 13.42 -1.27 -9.50
N VAL A 48 12.81 -2.19 -10.25
CA VAL A 48 12.42 -1.93 -11.65
C VAL A 48 11.25 -0.95 -11.75
N SER A 49 10.26 -1.04 -10.85
CA SER A 49 9.11 -0.12 -10.83
C SER A 49 9.50 1.29 -10.38
N SER A 50 10.55 1.45 -9.56
CA SER A 50 10.97 2.77 -9.05
C SER A 50 11.40 3.75 -10.15
N VAL A 51 11.90 3.24 -11.29
CA VAL A 51 12.39 4.05 -12.41
C VAL A 51 11.24 4.82 -13.09
N PRO A 52 10.23 4.15 -13.66
CA PRO A 52 9.08 4.84 -14.27
C PRO A 52 8.21 5.56 -13.23
N LEU A 53 8.06 5.02 -12.01
CA LEU A 53 7.17 5.61 -11.01
C LEU A 53 7.65 6.99 -10.53
N THR A 54 8.92 7.31 -10.72
CA THR A 54 9.52 8.61 -10.39
C THR A 54 9.93 9.42 -11.62
N ASP A 55 9.46 9.07 -12.82
CA ASP A 55 9.83 9.81 -14.03
C ASP A 55 9.04 11.13 -14.17
N PRO A 56 9.67 12.31 -14.01
CA PRO A 56 8.98 13.60 -14.02
C PRO A 56 8.33 13.94 -15.37
N ARG A 57 8.68 13.21 -16.43
CA ARG A 57 8.18 13.45 -17.79
C ARG A 57 6.85 12.74 -18.06
N LEU A 58 6.46 11.80 -17.20
CA LEU A 58 5.26 10.99 -17.37
C LEU A 58 4.12 11.51 -16.49
N PRO A 59 2.87 11.56 -17.02
CA PRO A 59 1.66 11.71 -16.21
C PRO A 59 1.53 10.59 -15.18
N VAL A 60 0.80 10.85 -14.10
CA VAL A 60 0.70 9.91 -12.95
C VAL A 60 0.15 8.55 -13.36
N GLY A 61 -0.86 8.49 -14.24
CA GLY A 61 -1.40 7.25 -14.77
C GLY A 61 -0.35 6.46 -15.57
N GLN A 62 0.40 7.16 -16.43
CA GLN A 62 1.45 6.53 -17.23
C GLN A 62 2.61 6.02 -16.37
N ARG A 63 2.98 6.74 -15.29
CA ARG A 63 3.97 6.27 -14.31
C ARG A 63 3.56 4.93 -13.70
N MET A 64 2.28 4.78 -13.32
CA MET A 64 1.76 3.54 -12.77
C MET A 64 1.76 2.41 -13.81
N LEU A 65 1.32 2.67 -15.05
CA LEU A 65 1.32 1.70 -16.13
C LEU A 65 2.73 1.19 -16.45
N GLU A 66 3.68 2.09 -16.66
CA GLU A 66 5.06 1.73 -16.97
C GLU A 66 5.74 1.02 -15.78
N ALA A 67 5.41 1.38 -14.54
CA ALA A 67 5.85 0.66 -13.35
C ALA A 67 5.34 -0.78 -13.31
N VAL A 68 4.07 -1.01 -13.63
CA VAL A 68 3.51 -2.36 -13.72
C VAL A 68 4.17 -3.14 -14.86
N ARG A 69 4.34 -2.53 -16.05
CA ARG A 69 5.01 -3.17 -17.19
C ARG A 69 6.46 -3.58 -16.84
N ALA A 70 7.19 -2.69 -16.18
CA ALA A 70 8.55 -2.98 -15.71
C ALA A 70 8.58 -4.14 -14.71
N THR A 71 7.66 -4.17 -13.73
CA THR A 71 7.51 -5.31 -12.82
C THR A 71 7.21 -6.58 -13.61
N ARG A 72 6.20 -6.60 -14.49
CA ARG A 72 5.78 -7.79 -15.25
C ARG A 72 6.89 -8.36 -16.13
N LEU A 73 7.73 -7.49 -16.70
CA LEU A 73 8.88 -7.88 -17.51
C LEU A 73 9.97 -8.56 -16.66
N ALA A 74 10.22 -8.05 -15.45
CA ALA A 74 11.26 -8.57 -14.58
C ALA A 74 10.81 -9.79 -13.76
N VAL A 75 9.56 -9.79 -13.32
CA VAL A 75 8.93 -10.84 -12.53
C VAL A 75 7.50 -11.04 -13.05
N ALA A 76 7.25 -12.20 -13.67
CA ALA A 76 5.98 -12.53 -14.32
C ALA A 76 4.79 -12.76 -13.35
N THR A 77 4.88 -12.24 -12.12
CA THR A 77 3.87 -12.33 -11.07
C THR A 77 3.50 -10.93 -10.54
N ASN A 78 2.29 -10.80 -10.02
CA ASN A 78 1.82 -9.53 -9.45
C ASN A 78 2.26 -9.40 -7.99
N THR A 79 3.42 -8.80 -7.79
CA THR A 79 3.99 -8.53 -6.45
C THR A 79 3.57 -7.18 -5.88
N ASN A 80 3.32 -6.17 -6.72
CA ASN A 80 3.32 -4.79 -6.24
C ASN A 80 2.26 -3.87 -6.88
N LEU A 81 1.22 -4.38 -7.54
CA LEU A 81 0.17 -3.53 -8.12
C LEU A 81 -0.42 -2.55 -7.09
N GLY A 82 -0.86 -3.03 -5.93
CA GLY A 82 -1.43 -2.16 -4.89
C GLY A 82 -0.44 -1.11 -4.38
N ILE A 83 0.83 -1.48 -4.25
CA ILE A 83 1.91 -0.55 -3.87
C ILE A 83 2.08 0.53 -4.95
N ILE A 84 2.11 0.14 -6.22
CA ILE A 84 2.24 1.09 -7.35
C ILE A 84 1.06 2.06 -7.40
N LEU A 85 -0.17 1.55 -7.26
CA LEU A 85 -1.38 2.37 -7.28
C LEU A 85 -1.39 3.40 -6.13
N LEU A 86 -0.99 3.01 -4.92
CA LEU A 86 -0.93 3.96 -3.80
C LEU A 86 0.27 4.92 -3.91
N ALA A 87 1.45 4.41 -4.27
CA ALA A 87 2.68 5.19 -4.29
C ALA A 87 2.74 6.19 -5.45
N GLY A 88 2.19 5.87 -6.63
CA GLY A 88 2.19 6.74 -7.81
C GLY A 88 1.74 8.19 -7.51
N PRO A 89 0.50 8.41 -7.05
CA PRO A 89 0.01 9.76 -6.76
C PRO A 89 0.71 10.40 -5.55
N LEU A 90 1.15 9.61 -4.55
CA LEU A 90 1.94 10.12 -3.42
C LEU A 90 3.30 10.67 -3.85
N LEU A 91 3.98 9.99 -4.77
CA LEU A 91 5.27 10.44 -5.31
C LEU A 91 5.11 11.73 -6.11
N CYS A 92 4.08 11.84 -6.95
CA CYS A 92 3.75 13.08 -7.65
C CYS A 92 3.44 14.22 -6.67
N ALA A 93 2.67 13.96 -5.61
CA ALA A 93 2.39 14.94 -4.56
C ALA A 93 3.65 15.38 -3.82
N ALA A 94 4.62 14.49 -3.65
CA ALA A 94 5.90 14.76 -3.01
C ALA A 94 6.90 15.55 -3.88
N GLU A 95 6.72 15.53 -5.21
CA GLU A 95 7.46 16.39 -6.15
C GLU A 95 6.97 17.84 -6.12
N MET A 96 5.74 18.08 -5.68
CA MET A 96 5.20 19.43 -5.58
C MET A 96 5.86 20.23 -4.45
N ALA A 97 5.90 21.56 -4.63
CA ALA A 97 6.55 22.44 -3.67
C ALA A 97 5.90 22.36 -2.27
N GLY A 98 6.74 22.25 -1.24
CA GLY A 98 6.28 22.26 0.15
C GLY A 98 5.72 20.93 0.64
N ALA A 99 5.99 19.82 -0.05
CA ALA A 99 5.61 18.46 0.37
C ALA A 99 6.35 17.99 1.65
N GLN A 100 6.00 18.58 2.78
CA GLN A 100 6.44 18.16 4.11
C GLN A 100 5.27 17.49 4.81
N LEU A 101 5.53 16.31 5.41
CA LEU A 101 4.67 15.77 6.45
C LEU A 101 4.94 16.63 7.70
N HIS A 102 3.97 17.43 8.13
CA HIS A 102 4.10 18.20 9.36
C HIS A 102 3.57 17.40 10.55
N ASP A 103 4.08 17.74 11.74
CA ASP A 103 3.57 17.27 13.03
C ASP A 103 2.04 17.47 13.10
N ASN A 104 1.32 16.45 13.59
CA ASN A 104 -0.15 16.44 13.77
C ASN A 104 -0.71 17.59 14.63
N ARG A 105 0.15 18.50 15.10
CA ARG A 105 -0.16 19.69 15.90
C ARG A 105 -0.33 20.98 15.09
N LEU A 106 -0.08 20.99 13.78
CA LEU A 106 -0.28 22.16 12.91
C LEU A 106 -1.24 21.85 11.75
N PRO A 107 -2.08 22.83 11.32
CA PRO A 107 -3.14 22.64 10.34
C PRO A 107 -2.68 22.45 8.88
N ASP A 108 -1.39 22.60 8.56
CA ASP A 108 -0.88 22.58 7.18
C ASP A 108 -0.30 21.20 6.79
N ASN A 109 -1.13 20.20 6.51
CA ASN A 109 -0.66 18.92 5.93
C ASN A 109 -0.48 19.03 4.41
N ARG A 110 0.59 19.71 3.99
CA ARG A 110 0.83 20.04 2.58
C ARG A 110 0.96 18.83 1.66
N LEU A 111 1.41 17.67 2.16
CA LEU A 111 1.46 16.46 1.32
C LEU A 111 0.05 15.96 0.97
N ARG A 112 -0.88 15.99 1.93
CA ARG A 112 -2.26 15.55 1.70
C ARG A 112 -3.00 16.48 0.75
N ASP A 113 -2.77 17.79 0.87
CA ASP A 113 -3.35 18.78 -0.05
C ASP A 113 -2.78 18.64 -1.47
N ASN A 114 -1.47 18.41 -1.59
CA ASN A 114 -0.84 18.11 -2.88
C ASN A 114 -1.39 16.82 -3.48
N LEU A 115 -1.65 15.80 -2.65
CA LEU A 115 -2.24 14.54 -3.11
C LEU A 115 -3.66 14.75 -3.63
N ASP A 116 -4.53 15.50 -2.93
CA ASP A 116 -5.87 15.84 -3.41
C ASP A 116 -5.79 16.61 -4.75
N THR A 117 -4.83 17.54 -4.86
CA THR A 117 -4.56 18.27 -6.11
C THR A 117 -4.18 17.32 -7.25
N VAL A 118 -3.25 16.38 -7.01
CA VAL A 118 -2.84 15.38 -8.00
C VAL A 118 -4.02 14.52 -8.42
N LEU A 119 -4.80 14.00 -7.47
CA LEU A 119 -5.92 13.10 -7.74
C LEU A 119 -7.03 13.78 -8.54
N ARG A 120 -7.33 15.06 -8.28
CA ARG A 120 -8.34 15.84 -9.02
C ARG A 120 -7.87 16.27 -10.41
N ALA A 121 -6.57 16.42 -10.59
CA ALA A 121 -5.98 16.83 -11.86
C ALA A 121 -5.75 15.65 -12.83
N MET A 122 -6.01 14.40 -12.41
CA MET A 122 -5.89 13.24 -13.29
C MET A 122 -6.84 13.38 -14.49
N SER A 123 -6.31 13.05 -15.66
CA SER A 123 -7.07 13.09 -16.90
C SER A 123 -7.82 11.76 -17.16
N ILE A 124 -8.65 11.74 -18.19
CA ILE A 124 -9.20 10.48 -18.69
C ILE A 124 -8.10 9.55 -19.22
N ASP A 125 -7.00 10.11 -19.74
CA ASP A 125 -5.83 9.33 -20.19
C ASP A 125 -5.10 8.70 -19.01
N ASP A 126 -4.99 9.41 -17.87
CA ASP A 126 -4.45 8.83 -16.65
C ASP A 126 -5.35 7.70 -16.13
N THR A 127 -6.67 7.84 -16.28
CA THR A 127 -7.64 6.79 -15.93
C THR A 127 -7.44 5.56 -16.84
N ARG A 128 -7.28 5.77 -18.15
CA ARG A 128 -7.00 4.69 -19.11
C ARG A 128 -5.70 3.97 -18.77
N ALA A 129 -4.64 4.71 -18.48
CA ALA A 129 -3.36 4.13 -18.08
C ALA A 129 -3.45 3.35 -16.76
N ALA A 130 -4.23 3.84 -15.78
CA ALA A 130 -4.47 3.10 -14.53
C ALA A 130 -5.26 1.79 -14.77
N PHE A 131 -6.27 1.83 -15.64
CA PHE A 131 -7.04 0.64 -16.05
C PHE A 131 -6.13 -0.38 -16.74
N GLU A 132 -5.33 0.06 -17.71
CA GLU A 132 -4.32 -0.76 -18.38
C GLU A 132 -3.30 -1.33 -17.39
N ALA A 133 -2.89 -0.57 -16.37
CA ALA A 133 -1.97 -1.03 -15.34
C ALA A 133 -2.59 -2.18 -14.53
N ILE A 134 -3.85 -2.02 -14.12
CA ILE A 134 -4.60 -3.05 -13.40
C ILE A 134 -4.74 -4.31 -14.26
N VAL A 135 -5.11 -4.17 -15.54
CA VAL A 135 -5.24 -5.31 -16.46
C VAL A 135 -3.89 -6.00 -16.69
N ALA A 136 -2.82 -5.24 -16.93
CA ALA A 136 -1.47 -5.77 -17.20
C ALA A 136 -0.89 -6.51 -15.99
N ALA A 137 -1.23 -6.08 -14.77
CA ALA A 137 -0.84 -6.77 -13.54
C ALA A 137 -1.56 -8.11 -13.37
N ALA A 138 -2.73 -8.30 -14.00
CA ALA A 138 -3.56 -9.50 -13.89
C ALA A 138 -3.87 -9.91 -12.42
N PRO A 139 -4.42 -9.01 -11.58
CA PRO A 139 -4.76 -9.34 -10.21
C PRO A 139 -5.92 -10.33 -10.12
N GLY A 140 -5.93 -11.11 -9.05
CA GLY A 140 -7.07 -11.98 -8.73
C GLY A 140 -8.31 -11.18 -8.30
N GLY A 141 -9.48 -11.61 -8.79
CA GLY A 141 -10.77 -11.19 -8.25
C GLY A 141 -11.20 -9.76 -8.55
N LEU A 142 -10.96 -9.26 -9.77
CA LEU A 142 -11.48 -7.96 -10.24
C LEU A 142 -13.02 -7.86 -10.18
N GLY A 143 -13.71 -8.99 -10.35
CA GLY A 143 -15.18 -9.04 -10.36
C GLY A 143 -15.78 -8.28 -11.54
N GLU A 144 -17.01 -7.80 -11.36
CA GLU A 144 -17.72 -6.95 -12.32
C GLU A 144 -17.98 -5.57 -11.71
N ALA A 145 -17.93 -4.54 -12.55
CA ALA A 145 -18.21 -3.15 -12.21
C ALA A 145 -18.82 -2.45 -13.43
N ALA A 146 -19.55 -1.34 -13.22
CA ALA A 146 -20.11 -0.58 -14.33
C ALA A 146 -18.97 0.07 -15.16
N ASN A 147 -17.92 0.52 -14.48
CA ASN A 147 -16.66 0.92 -15.08
C ASN A 147 -15.62 -0.20 -14.98
N ASP A 148 -15.75 -1.21 -15.84
CA ASP A 148 -14.82 -2.33 -15.94
C ASP A 148 -13.45 -1.89 -16.49
N VAL A 149 -12.38 -2.21 -15.75
CA VAL A 149 -10.98 -1.89 -16.10
C VAL A 149 -10.52 -2.51 -17.42
N ARG A 150 -11.23 -3.53 -17.92
CA ARG A 150 -10.97 -4.19 -19.22
C ARG A 150 -11.51 -3.40 -20.41
N GLN A 151 -12.29 -2.34 -20.17
CA GLN A 151 -12.92 -1.51 -21.19
C GLN A 151 -12.31 -0.10 -21.21
N GLU A 152 -12.61 0.67 -22.26
CA GLU A 152 -12.22 2.07 -22.31
C GLU A 152 -12.94 2.87 -21.19
N PRO A 153 -12.22 3.67 -20.39
CA PRO A 153 -12.85 4.43 -19.31
C PRO A 153 -13.79 5.49 -19.85
N LYS A 154 -14.97 5.58 -19.24
CA LYS A 154 -15.99 6.58 -19.56
C LYS A 154 -16.05 7.71 -18.54
N VAL A 155 -15.39 7.51 -17.39
CA VAL A 155 -15.44 8.39 -16.22
C VAL A 155 -14.03 8.63 -15.69
N HIS A 156 -13.89 9.63 -14.83
CA HIS A 156 -12.64 9.94 -14.13
C HIS A 156 -12.28 8.81 -13.12
N LEU A 157 -10.99 8.58 -12.87
CA LEU A 157 -10.52 7.50 -12.00
C LEU A 157 -11.18 7.47 -10.61
N LEU A 158 -11.34 8.64 -9.97
CA LEU A 158 -12.00 8.72 -8.65
C LEU A 158 -13.47 8.26 -8.68
N GLU A 159 -14.16 8.41 -9.81
CA GLU A 159 -15.51 7.91 -9.99
C GLU A 159 -15.53 6.40 -10.15
N ALA A 160 -14.64 5.86 -10.99
CA ALA A 160 -14.48 4.41 -11.14
C ALA A 160 -14.08 3.73 -9.81
N MET A 161 -13.15 4.32 -9.05
CA MET A 161 -12.73 3.80 -7.74
C MET A 161 -13.87 3.82 -6.72
N ARG A 162 -14.83 4.76 -6.83
CA ARG A 162 -15.98 4.82 -5.94
C ARG A 162 -16.88 3.59 -6.05
N GLU A 163 -16.97 2.97 -7.21
CA GLU A 163 -17.76 1.75 -7.43
C GLU A 163 -17.20 0.52 -6.70
N ALA A 164 -15.92 0.55 -6.31
CA ALA A 164 -15.24 -0.55 -5.63
C ALA A 164 -14.83 -0.21 -4.19
N ALA A 165 -15.02 1.03 -3.73
CA ALA A 165 -14.47 1.51 -2.45
C ALA A 165 -15.04 0.82 -1.19
N ASP A 166 -16.17 0.15 -1.30
CA ASP A 166 -16.77 -0.67 -0.23
C ASP A 166 -16.08 -2.04 -0.07
N ARG A 167 -15.52 -2.58 -1.16
CA ARG A 167 -14.94 -3.93 -1.22
C ARG A 167 -13.45 -3.98 -1.56
N ASP A 168 -12.85 -2.86 -1.95
CA ASP A 168 -11.45 -2.74 -2.31
C ASP A 168 -10.78 -1.60 -1.51
N MET A 169 -9.79 -1.99 -0.68
CA MET A 169 -9.12 -1.06 0.23
C MET A 169 -8.22 -0.05 -0.51
N ILE A 170 -7.71 -0.39 -1.71
CA ILE A 170 -6.96 0.54 -2.55
C ILE A 170 -7.92 1.58 -3.10
N ALA A 171 -9.04 1.15 -3.68
CA ALA A 171 -10.08 2.04 -4.21
C ALA A 171 -10.62 2.98 -3.13
N ARG A 172 -10.80 2.48 -1.91
CA ARG A 172 -11.16 3.28 -0.74
C ARG A 172 -10.17 4.41 -0.45
N GLN A 173 -8.85 4.19 -0.63
CA GLN A 173 -7.87 5.24 -0.41
C GLN A 173 -8.04 6.39 -1.41
N TYR A 174 -8.33 6.09 -2.68
CA TYR A 174 -8.60 7.12 -3.67
C TYR A 174 -9.82 7.97 -3.30
N VAL A 175 -10.89 7.35 -2.82
CA VAL A 175 -12.14 8.05 -2.49
C VAL A 175 -12.04 8.86 -1.20
N THR A 176 -11.25 8.39 -0.23
CA THR A 176 -11.10 9.02 1.10
C THR A 176 -9.92 9.98 1.20
N GLY A 177 -9.19 10.21 0.09
CA GLY A 177 -7.97 11.03 0.10
C GLY A 177 -6.89 10.41 1.00
N PHE A 178 -6.70 9.09 0.87
CA PHE A 178 -5.72 8.26 1.58
C PHE A 178 -5.91 8.30 3.10
N GLY A 179 -7.17 8.37 3.53
CA GLY A 179 -7.53 8.56 4.94
C GLY A 179 -6.94 7.48 5.86
N ASP A 180 -6.93 6.22 5.44
CA ASP A 180 -6.40 5.14 6.27
C ASP A 180 -4.87 5.09 6.23
N VAL A 181 -4.24 5.43 5.09
CA VAL A 181 -2.77 5.54 4.99
C VAL A 181 -2.24 6.61 5.94
N PHE A 182 -2.84 7.81 5.95
CA PHE A 182 -2.42 8.89 6.85
C PHE A 182 -2.89 8.69 8.29
N GLY A 183 -4.13 8.22 8.48
CA GLY A 183 -4.78 8.17 9.79
C GLY A 183 -4.46 6.93 10.60
N VAL A 184 -4.26 5.77 9.96
CA VAL A 184 -3.97 4.50 10.63
C VAL A 184 -2.50 4.16 10.46
N GLY A 185 -2.05 3.96 9.23
CA GLY A 185 -0.69 3.49 8.94
C GLY A 185 0.40 4.44 9.43
N LEU A 186 0.36 5.71 8.99
CA LEU A 186 1.35 6.71 9.38
C LEU A 186 1.30 7.01 10.88
N ALA A 187 0.11 7.07 11.48
CA ALA A 187 -0.05 7.28 12.92
C ALA A 187 0.59 6.15 13.75
N ALA A 188 0.34 4.89 13.37
CA ALA A 188 0.94 3.72 14.02
C ALA A 188 2.47 3.69 13.87
N LEU A 189 2.97 3.99 12.66
CA LEU A 189 4.40 4.08 12.38
C LEU A 189 5.07 5.17 13.24
N GLN A 190 4.50 6.38 13.27
CA GLN A 190 5.01 7.49 14.07
C GLN A 190 4.96 7.19 15.58
N ALA A 191 3.88 6.57 16.05
CA ALA A 191 3.76 6.16 17.45
C ALA A 191 4.83 5.13 17.84
N ALA A 192 5.11 4.15 16.98
CA ALA A 192 6.19 3.18 17.20
C ALA A 192 7.56 3.88 17.27
N LEU A 193 7.88 4.73 16.30
CA LEU A 193 9.14 5.49 16.29
C LEU A 193 9.28 6.39 17.53
N ALA A 194 8.21 7.04 17.96
CA ALA A 194 8.20 7.90 19.16
C ALA A 194 8.44 7.11 20.46
N ARG A 195 8.11 5.82 20.50
CA ARG A 195 8.44 4.91 21.61
C ARG A 195 9.87 4.36 21.54
N GLY A 196 10.64 4.72 20.53
CA GLY A 196 12.01 4.23 20.33
C GLY A 196 12.09 2.86 19.63
N GLU A 197 11.00 2.40 19.01
CA GLU A 197 11.01 1.18 18.22
C GLU A 197 11.94 1.32 17.01
N GLY A 198 12.78 0.32 16.78
CA GLY A 198 13.74 0.26 15.68
C GLY A 198 13.62 -1.01 14.85
N GLY A 199 14.43 -1.11 13.79
CA GLY A 199 14.42 -2.27 12.91
C GLY A 199 13.06 -2.47 12.23
N MET A 200 12.52 -3.70 12.29
CA MET A 200 11.24 -4.04 11.67
C MET A 200 10.01 -3.51 12.42
N TRP A 201 10.15 -3.17 13.70
CA TRP A 201 9.01 -2.94 14.60
C TRP A 201 8.06 -1.82 14.16
N PRO A 202 8.52 -0.65 13.66
CA PRO A 202 7.61 0.38 13.15
C PRO A 202 6.71 -0.12 12.02
N THR A 203 7.24 -0.92 11.09
CA THR A 203 6.47 -1.52 10.00
C THR A 203 5.52 -2.59 10.52
N VAL A 204 5.96 -3.43 11.47
CA VAL A 204 5.10 -4.43 12.13
C VAL A 204 3.91 -3.76 12.81
N PHE A 205 4.12 -2.66 13.55
CA PHE A 205 3.02 -1.94 14.19
C PHE A 205 2.07 -1.29 13.18
N ALA A 206 2.59 -0.71 12.09
CA ALA A 206 1.74 -0.18 11.02
C ALA A 206 0.91 -1.30 10.37
N TYR A 207 1.51 -2.46 10.11
CA TYR A 207 0.84 -3.64 9.58
C TYR A 207 -0.26 -4.15 10.53
N MET A 208 0.05 -4.33 11.81
CA MET A 208 -0.90 -4.81 12.81
C MET A 208 -2.07 -3.84 12.98
N ALA A 209 -1.84 -2.53 12.92
CA ALA A 209 -2.91 -1.53 12.98
C ALA A 209 -3.90 -1.65 11.81
N PHE A 210 -3.42 -1.99 10.60
CA PHE A 210 -4.31 -2.29 9.47
C PHE A 210 -5.05 -3.62 9.66
N LEU A 211 -4.34 -4.68 10.04
CA LEU A 211 -4.90 -6.02 10.21
C LEU A 211 -5.95 -6.08 11.34
N ALA A 212 -5.72 -5.34 12.43
CA ALA A 212 -6.65 -5.22 13.55
C ALA A 212 -7.77 -4.20 13.29
N GLY A 213 -7.51 -3.17 12.48
CA GLY A 213 -8.48 -2.12 12.18
C GLY A 213 -9.55 -2.52 11.16
N PHE A 214 -9.21 -3.35 10.19
CA PHE A 214 -10.07 -3.63 9.04
C PHE A 214 -10.16 -5.13 8.72
N PRO A 215 -11.36 -5.66 8.38
CA PRO A 215 -11.45 -6.96 7.75
C PRO A 215 -10.74 -6.94 6.39
N ASP A 216 -9.82 -7.88 6.16
CA ASP A 216 -9.05 -7.94 4.92
C ASP A 216 -9.95 -8.29 3.72
N SER A 217 -9.96 -7.44 2.69
CA SER A 217 -10.85 -7.62 1.53
C SER A 217 -10.49 -8.81 0.65
N HIS A 218 -9.25 -9.28 0.66
CA HIS A 218 -8.86 -10.52 0.00
C HIS A 218 -9.38 -11.74 0.77
N VAL A 219 -9.31 -11.72 2.10
CA VAL A 219 -9.90 -12.76 2.95
C VAL A 219 -11.42 -12.79 2.83
N VAL A 220 -12.10 -11.62 2.84
CA VAL A 220 -13.55 -11.53 2.64
C VAL A 220 -13.97 -12.20 1.32
N ARG A 221 -13.23 -11.95 0.23
CA ARG A 221 -13.56 -12.50 -1.10
C ARG A 221 -13.37 -14.01 -1.17
N ASN A 222 -12.34 -14.55 -0.54
CA ASN A 222 -12.00 -15.97 -0.66
C ASN A 222 -12.61 -16.85 0.43
N HIS A 223 -12.88 -16.30 1.61
CA HIS A 223 -13.29 -17.04 2.81
C HIS A 223 -14.52 -16.46 3.53
N GLY A 224 -15.05 -15.33 3.07
CA GLY A 224 -16.25 -14.70 3.62
C GLY A 224 -15.97 -13.72 4.78
N ALA A 225 -16.99 -12.92 5.09
CA ALA A 225 -16.89 -11.82 6.05
C ALA A 225 -16.68 -12.29 7.50
N GLU A 226 -17.22 -13.45 7.89
CA GLU A 226 -17.06 -14.00 9.24
C GLU A 226 -15.59 -14.36 9.51
N VAL A 227 -14.95 -15.07 8.59
CA VAL A 227 -13.53 -15.44 8.69
C VAL A 227 -12.63 -14.21 8.72
N ALA A 228 -12.89 -13.22 7.86
CA ALA A 228 -12.13 -11.96 7.86
C ALA A 228 -12.27 -11.20 9.19
N ASN A 229 -13.46 -11.17 9.79
CA ASN A 229 -13.67 -10.55 11.09
C ASN A 229 -13.01 -11.34 12.22
N GLN A 230 -13.00 -12.67 12.17
CA GLN A 230 -12.29 -13.49 13.14
C GLN A 230 -10.78 -13.19 13.09
N ALA A 231 -10.17 -13.20 11.90
CA ALA A 231 -8.76 -12.86 11.72
C ALA A 231 -8.45 -11.46 12.29
N ARG A 232 -9.32 -10.48 12.04
CA ARG A 232 -9.20 -9.12 12.61
C ARG A 232 -9.22 -9.12 14.14
N GLN A 233 -10.13 -9.87 14.77
CA GLN A 233 -10.22 -9.96 16.24
C GLN A 233 -8.99 -10.64 16.84
N GLU A 234 -8.47 -11.69 16.20
CA GLU A 234 -7.23 -12.35 16.61
C GLU A 234 -6.03 -11.40 16.50
N ALA A 235 -5.96 -10.60 15.42
CA ALA A 235 -4.95 -9.57 15.24
C ALA A 235 -5.04 -8.46 16.30
N LEU A 236 -6.25 -8.01 16.65
CA LEU A 236 -6.48 -7.01 17.69
C LEU A 236 -5.97 -7.49 19.06
N ALA A 237 -6.24 -8.75 19.41
CA ALA A 237 -5.74 -9.33 20.66
C ALA A 237 -4.21 -9.41 20.68
N VAL A 238 -3.59 -9.79 19.55
CA VAL A 238 -2.13 -9.84 19.41
C VAL A 238 -1.52 -8.44 19.46
N GLU A 239 -2.10 -7.45 18.78
CA GLU A 239 -1.64 -6.06 18.81
C GLU A 239 -1.61 -5.50 20.24
N ALA A 240 -2.66 -5.73 21.03
CA ALA A 240 -2.70 -5.34 22.43
C ALA A 240 -1.56 -6.01 23.25
N ALA A 241 -1.29 -7.30 22.99
CA ALA A 241 -0.21 -8.02 23.65
C ALA A 241 1.19 -7.52 23.23
N LEU A 242 1.38 -7.13 21.96
CA LEU A 242 2.63 -6.53 21.48
C LEU A 242 2.92 -5.21 22.20
N HIS A 243 1.90 -4.39 22.44
CA HIS A 243 2.05 -3.14 23.21
C HIS A 243 2.32 -3.36 24.71
N ALA A 244 1.91 -4.50 25.27
CA ALA A 244 2.06 -4.79 26.70
C ALA A 244 3.41 -5.43 27.08
N SER A 245 4.19 -5.88 26.10
CA SER A 245 5.49 -6.54 26.30
C SER A 245 6.59 -5.71 25.69
N ASP A 246 7.74 -5.56 26.35
CA ASP A 246 8.97 -5.00 25.74
C ASP A 246 9.99 -6.08 25.37
N ASP A 247 9.72 -7.34 25.71
CA ASP A 247 10.58 -8.48 25.34
C ASP A 247 10.41 -8.85 23.86
N GLU A 248 11.46 -8.65 23.08
CA GLU A 248 11.48 -8.89 21.64
C GLU A 248 11.18 -10.36 21.30
N ALA A 249 11.76 -11.30 22.04
CA ALA A 249 11.54 -12.72 21.81
C ALA A 249 10.07 -13.13 22.01
N SER A 250 9.41 -12.56 23.02
CA SER A 250 7.96 -12.76 23.26
C SER A 250 7.12 -12.15 22.14
N ARG A 251 7.41 -10.93 21.71
CA ARG A 251 6.70 -10.29 20.60
C ARG A 251 6.82 -11.09 19.30
N ILE A 252 8.02 -11.59 18.98
CA ILE A 252 8.25 -12.45 17.82
C ILE A 252 7.42 -13.74 17.90
N ARG A 253 7.37 -14.39 19.07
CA ARG A 253 6.54 -15.59 19.27
C ARG A 253 5.06 -15.33 19.01
N LEU A 254 4.52 -14.21 19.50
CA LEU A 254 3.13 -13.82 19.26
C LEU A 254 2.82 -13.68 17.75
N LEU A 255 3.72 -13.04 17.00
CA LEU A 255 3.57 -12.88 15.56
C LEU A 255 3.66 -14.22 14.81
N ILE A 256 4.62 -15.08 15.15
CA ILE A 256 4.75 -16.41 14.54
C ILE A 256 3.51 -17.27 14.81
N GLU A 257 2.97 -17.21 16.03
CA GLU A 257 1.75 -17.95 16.38
C GLU A 257 0.52 -17.42 15.64
N LEU A 258 0.41 -16.10 15.44
CA LEU A 258 -0.63 -15.52 14.59
C LEU A 258 -0.45 -15.95 13.14
N ASP A 259 0.77 -15.91 12.60
CA ASP A 259 1.07 -16.29 11.22
C ASP A 259 0.65 -17.74 10.93
N ARG A 260 0.93 -18.65 11.86
CA ARG A 260 0.54 -20.06 11.77
C ARG A 260 -0.98 -20.27 11.80
N ARG A 261 -1.75 -19.38 12.43
CA ARG A 261 -3.21 -19.46 12.48
C ARG A 261 -3.88 -18.89 11.23
N LEU A 262 -3.24 -17.93 10.57
CA LEU A 262 -3.77 -17.26 9.38
C LEU A 262 -3.44 -17.99 8.07
N LYS A 263 -2.47 -18.92 8.07
CA LYS A 263 -2.09 -19.77 6.94
C LYS A 263 -2.74 -21.15 7.01
#